data_AF-A0A061DPI8-F1
#
_entry.id   AF-A0A061DPI8-F1
#
_cell.length_a   1.000
_cell.length_b   1.000
_cell.length_c   1.000
_cell.angle_alpha   90.00
_cell.angle_beta   90.00
_cell.angle_gamma   90.00
#
_symmetry.space_group_name_H-M   'P 1'
#
loop_
_entity.id
_entity.type
_entity.pdbx_description
1 polymer ?
#
loop_
_entity_poly.entity_id
_entity_poly.type
_entity_poly.pdbx_seq_one_letter_code
_entity_poly.pdbx_strand_id
1 'polypeptide(L)'
;MQASSLAKLPLESSSVDKVISLSTSVEFPVEELFPEIFRVLTPGGMLVVYRSFQPGTNEVDKVMSAIERNLLLAGFLEEERFQLKPIAQSFGVKAKKPSWKIGSSFAIKRTMKSPLKIQVDDDSDLIDEDSLLTEEDFKKPQLPPVGDCEVGSTRKACKNCTCGRAEQEETVQKLELTMDQLNNPQSALWTR
;
A
#
# COMPACT_ATOMS: atom_id res chain seq x y z
N MET A 1 26.13 5.20 -20.64
CA MET A 1 26.29 6.43 -19.84
C MET A 1 24.90 6.87 -19.43
N GLN A 2 24.51 6.58 -18.18
CA GLN A 2 23.16 6.81 -17.68
C GLN A 2 23.26 7.97 -16.69
N ALA A 3 22.87 9.16 -17.13
CA ALA A 3 22.81 10.36 -16.31
C ALA A 3 21.38 10.90 -16.39
N SER A 4 20.52 10.38 -15.54
CA SER A 4 19.22 11.01 -15.23
C SER A 4 19.20 11.28 -13.72
N SER A 5 20.13 12.12 -13.27
CA SER A 5 19.94 12.85 -12.02
C SER A 5 19.00 13.99 -12.35
N LEU A 6 17.70 13.79 -12.18
CA LEU A 6 16.82 14.95 -12.10
C LEU A 6 17.11 15.66 -10.78
N ALA A 7 17.36 16.95 -10.94
CA ALA A 7 17.98 17.82 -9.97
C ALA A 7 17.11 17.92 -8.71
N LYS A 8 17.67 17.49 -7.58
CA LYS A 8 17.20 17.89 -6.26
C LYS A 8 17.07 19.42 -6.27
N LEU A 9 15.90 19.94 -5.98
CA LEU A 9 15.68 21.37 -5.91
C LEU A 9 16.57 21.92 -4.79
N PRO A 10 17.25 23.06 -4.98
CA PRO A 10 18.09 23.70 -3.97
C PRO A 10 17.24 24.41 -2.91
N LEU A 11 16.24 23.69 -2.39
CA LEU A 11 15.23 24.15 -1.45
C LEU A 11 15.17 23.16 -0.29
N GLU A 12 14.93 23.70 0.90
CA GLU A 12 14.72 22.93 2.11
C GLU A 12 13.36 22.23 2.08
N SER A 13 13.24 21.12 2.80
CA SER A 13 11.98 20.40 2.91
C SER A 13 10.92 21.24 3.63
N SER A 14 9.68 21.24 3.15
CA SER A 14 8.57 22.02 3.74
C SER A 14 8.86 23.52 3.88
N SER A 15 9.39 24.13 2.83
CA SER A 15 9.74 25.56 2.76
C SER A 15 8.84 26.38 1.82
N VAL A 16 8.05 25.73 0.96
CA VAL A 16 7.24 26.39 -0.07
C VAL A 16 5.74 26.12 0.13
N ASP A 17 4.91 27.15 0.04
CA ASP A 17 3.46 26.98 0.16
C ASP A 17 2.76 26.66 -1.17
N LYS A 18 3.26 27.19 -2.29
CA LYS A 18 2.67 27.01 -3.61
C LYS A 18 3.74 26.81 -4.68
N VAL A 19 3.55 25.80 -5.52
CA VAL A 19 4.40 25.55 -6.70
C VAL A 19 3.53 25.57 -7.95
N ILE A 20 3.98 26.29 -8.97
CA ILE A 20 3.31 26.36 -10.27
C ILE A 20 4.27 25.82 -11.32
N SER A 21 3.89 24.73 -11.98
CA SER A 21 4.63 24.17 -13.11
C SER A 21 3.94 24.55 -14.41
N LEU A 22 4.64 25.25 -15.29
CA LEU A 22 4.16 25.66 -16.61
C LEU A 22 4.93 24.86 -17.65
N SER A 23 4.24 24.09 -18.49
CA SER A 23 4.88 23.33 -19.57
C SER A 23 4.18 23.59 -20.90
N THR A 24 4.95 24.02 -21.88
CA THR A 24 4.46 24.30 -23.24
C THR A 24 4.72 23.16 -24.23
N SER A 25 5.64 22.24 -23.89
CA SER A 25 5.92 21.02 -24.66
C SER A 25 5.29 19.79 -24.00
N VAL A 26 4.86 18.84 -24.84
CA VAL A 26 4.32 17.54 -24.45
C VAL A 26 5.43 16.62 -23.90
N GLU A 27 6.69 16.89 -24.21
CA GLU A 27 7.83 16.01 -23.98
C GLU A 27 8.56 16.24 -22.65
N PHE A 28 8.16 17.23 -21.84
CA PHE A 28 8.81 17.46 -20.55
C PHE A 28 8.21 16.55 -19.46
N PRO A 29 8.98 15.61 -18.86
CA PRO A 29 8.51 14.71 -17.82
C PRO A 29 8.46 15.44 -16.47
N VAL A 30 7.47 16.34 -16.32
CA VAL A 30 7.21 17.06 -15.07
C VAL A 30 6.92 16.11 -13.90
N GLU A 31 6.44 14.91 -14.22
CA GLU A 31 6.08 13.85 -13.28
C GLU A 31 7.27 13.42 -12.41
N GLU A 32 8.47 13.41 -12.97
CA GLU A 32 9.68 13.02 -12.24
C GLU A 32 10.08 14.06 -11.18
N LEU A 33 9.57 15.31 -11.27
CA LEU A 33 9.79 16.36 -10.28
C LEU A 33 8.78 16.31 -9.13
N PHE A 34 7.67 15.57 -9.27
CA PHE A 34 6.62 15.52 -8.24
C PHE A 34 7.13 15.07 -6.86
N PRO A 35 8.00 14.06 -6.72
CA PRO A 35 8.53 13.68 -5.41
C PRO A 35 9.35 14.80 -4.75
N GLU A 36 10.09 15.53 -5.57
CA GLU A 36 10.93 16.62 -5.12
C GLU A 36 10.11 17.87 -4.77
N ILE A 37 9.08 18.16 -5.56
CA ILE A 37 8.07 19.19 -5.25
C ILE A 37 7.33 18.83 -3.96
N PHE A 38 6.95 17.57 -3.78
CA PHE A 38 6.31 17.08 -2.56
C PHE A 38 7.22 17.28 -1.34
N ARG A 39 8.53 17.03 -1.47
CA ARG A 39 9.53 17.26 -0.40
C ARG A 39 9.56 18.73 0.04
N VAL A 40 9.62 19.67 -0.90
CA VAL A 40 9.79 21.10 -0.61
C VAL A 40 8.49 21.79 -0.19
N LEU A 41 7.32 21.25 -0.54
CA LEU A 41 6.04 21.83 -0.13
C LEU A 41 5.77 21.69 1.37
N THR A 42 5.19 22.72 1.98
CA THR A 42 4.67 22.70 3.37
C THR A 42 3.44 21.77 3.46
N PRO A 43 3.14 21.21 4.65
CA PRO A 43 1.88 20.50 4.85
C PRO A 43 0.68 21.39 4.51
N GLY A 44 -0.24 20.92 3.67
CA GLY A 44 -1.34 21.74 3.15
C GLY A 44 -0.97 22.65 1.97
N GLY A 45 0.31 22.68 1.56
CA GLY A 45 0.78 23.42 0.39
C GLY A 45 0.18 22.89 -0.92
N MET A 46 0.28 23.69 -1.98
CA MET A 46 -0.44 23.46 -3.23
C MET A 46 0.51 23.36 -4.42
N LEU A 47 0.24 22.41 -5.31
CA LEU A 47 0.87 22.28 -6.61
C LEU A 47 -0.17 22.57 -7.70
N VAL A 48 0.18 23.42 -8.65
CA VAL A 48 -0.60 23.67 -9.86
C VAL A 48 0.24 23.30 -11.07
N VAL A 49 -0.20 22.32 -11.85
CA VAL A 49 0.46 21.87 -13.07
C VAL A 49 -0.36 22.37 -14.25
N TYR A 50 0.26 23.10 -15.16
CA TYR A 50 -0.37 23.68 -16.33
C TYR A 50 0.33 23.19 -17.60
N ARG A 51 -0.46 22.73 -18.57
CA ARG A 51 0.00 22.32 -19.90
C ARG A 51 -0.82 22.99 -21.00
N SER A 52 -0.14 23.44 -22.05
CA SER A 52 -0.76 23.84 -23.32
C SER A 52 -0.66 22.70 -24.33
N PHE A 53 -1.70 22.47 -25.13
CA PHE A 53 -1.69 21.47 -26.21
C PHE A 53 -2.02 22.11 -27.57
N GLN A 54 -1.64 21.44 -28.66
CA GLN A 54 -2.08 21.86 -29.98
C GLN A 54 -3.54 21.44 -30.25
N PRO A 55 -4.31 22.21 -31.06
CA PRO A 55 -5.70 21.87 -31.35
C PRO A 55 -5.83 20.59 -32.14
N GLY A 56 -6.66 19.63 -31.69
CA GLY A 56 -7.16 18.55 -32.56
C GLY A 56 -7.29 17.16 -31.93
N THR A 57 -6.79 16.93 -30.72
CA THR A 57 -6.73 15.58 -30.15
C THR A 57 -7.61 15.43 -28.91
N ASN A 58 -8.45 14.39 -28.88
CA ASN A 58 -9.18 13.91 -27.68
C ASN A 58 -8.24 13.39 -26.56
N GLU A 59 -6.98 13.80 -26.59
CA GLU A 59 -5.88 13.30 -25.78
C GLU A 59 -5.72 14.11 -24.49
N VAL A 60 -6.36 15.28 -24.42
CA VAL A 60 -6.33 16.17 -23.23
C VAL A 60 -6.81 15.44 -21.98
N ASP A 61 -7.96 14.76 -22.02
CA ASP A 61 -8.49 14.03 -20.86
C ASP A 61 -7.60 12.86 -20.44
N LYS A 62 -6.97 12.19 -21.42
CA LYS A 62 -6.03 11.10 -21.16
C LYS A 62 -4.76 11.63 -20.49
N VAL A 63 -4.22 12.75 -20.97
CA VAL A 63 -3.04 13.40 -20.38
C VAL A 63 -3.36 13.92 -18.98
N MET A 64 -4.53 14.55 -18.79
CA MET A 64 -5.01 14.99 -17.48
C MET A 64 -5.10 13.85 -16.47
N SER A 65 -5.71 12.73 -16.88
CA SER A 65 -5.84 11.55 -16.04
C SER A 65 -4.49 10.90 -15.74
N ALA A 66 -3.52 10.97 -16.66
CA ALA A 66 -2.16 10.52 -16.42
C ALA A 66 -1.44 11.41 -15.38
N ILE A 67 -1.59 12.73 -15.47
CA ILE A 67 -1.04 13.68 -14.49
C ILE A 67 -1.62 13.44 -13.10
N GLU A 68 -2.95 13.32 -12.99
CA GLU A 68 -3.65 13.01 -11.73
C GLU A 68 -3.14 11.72 -11.12
N ARG A 69 -3.11 10.63 -11.90
CA ARG A 69 -2.56 9.36 -11.43
C ARG A 69 -1.14 9.53 -10.86
N ASN A 70 -0.28 10.29 -11.52
CA ASN A 70 1.09 10.51 -11.07
C ASN A 70 1.17 11.41 -9.82
N LEU A 71 0.27 12.38 -9.67
CA LEU A 71 0.14 13.20 -8.47
C LEU A 71 -0.30 12.34 -7.26
N LEU A 72 -1.28 11.46 -7.44
CA LEU A 72 -1.69 10.49 -6.42
C LEU A 72 -0.53 9.57 -6.01
N LEU A 73 0.21 9.04 -6.99
CA LEU A 73 1.37 8.18 -6.73
C LEU A 73 2.50 8.93 -6.01
N ALA A 74 2.64 10.23 -6.23
CA ALA A 74 3.57 11.10 -5.50
C ALA A 74 3.08 11.53 -4.10
N GLY A 75 1.83 11.19 -3.73
CA GLY A 75 1.27 11.41 -2.39
C GLY A 75 0.44 12.68 -2.23
N PHE A 76 0.10 13.38 -3.31
CA PHE A 76 -0.80 14.53 -3.27
C PHE A 76 -2.27 14.10 -3.10
N LEU A 77 -3.10 15.02 -2.60
CA LEU A 77 -4.54 14.88 -2.32
C LEU A 77 -5.31 16.10 -2.86
N GLU A 78 -6.65 16.04 -2.88
CA GLU A 78 -7.54 17.12 -3.34
C GLU A 78 -7.21 17.62 -4.75
N GLU A 79 -7.66 16.89 -5.77
CA GLU A 79 -7.41 17.18 -7.18
C GLU A 79 -8.54 18.00 -7.80
N GLU A 80 -8.19 19.07 -8.52
CA GLU A 80 -9.13 19.93 -9.23
C GLU A 80 -8.63 20.21 -10.64
N ARG A 81 -9.42 19.82 -11.65
CA ARG A 81 -9.17 20.13 -13.06
C ARG A 81 -9.71 21.52 -13.39
N PHE A 82 -8.93 22.33 -14.09
CA PHE A 82 -9.39 23.60 -14.63
C PHE A 82 -8.89 23.82 -16.05
N GLN A 83 -9.63 24.61 -16.83
CA GLN A 83 -9.29 24.97 -18.20
C GLN A 83 -9.25 26.49 -18.34
N LEU A 84 -8.18 27.04 -18.91
CA LEU A 84 -8.05 28.48 -19.16
C LEU A 84 -8.49 28.78 -20.59
N LYS A 85 -9.73 29.27 -20.75
CA LYS A 85 -10.42 29.34 -22.05
C LYS A 85 -10.01 30.44 -23.07
N PRO A 86 -9.23 31.51 -22.82
CA PRO A 86 -9.05 32.52 -23.89
C PRO A 86 -7.71 32.57 -24.66
N ILE A 87 -6.55 32.14 -24.15
CA ILE A 87 -5.24 32.55 -24.74
C ILE A 87 -4.41 31.40 -25.32
N ALA A 88 -4.57 30.19 -24.80
CA ALA A 88 -3.97 28.97 -25.33
C ALA A 88 -4.87 27.81 -24.89
N GLN A 89 -5.19 26.86 -25.76
CA GLN A 89 -5.91 25.64 -25.37
C GLN A 89 -5.10 24.90 -24.31
N SER A 90 -5.42 25.17 -23.07
CA SER A 90 -4.57 24.83 -21.95
C SER A 90 -5.39 24.43 -20.77
N PHE A 91 -4.87 23.42 -20.11
CA PHE A 91 -5.51 22.75 -19.00
C PHE A 91 -4.53 22.74 -17.84
N GLY A 92 -5.08 22.64 -16.63
CA GLY A 92 -4.28 22.44 -15.46
C GLY A 92 -4.94 21.52 -14.46
N VAL A 93 -4.10 20.80 -13.73
CA VAL A 93 -4.47 20.03 -12.56
C VAL A 93 -3.90 20.76 -11.35
N LYS A 94 -4.76 21.02 -10.38
CA LYS A 94 -4.37 21.51 -9.06
C LYS A 94 -4.42 20.34 -8.09
N ALA A 95 -3.42 20.24 -7.23
CA ALA A 95 -3.33 19.23 -6.19
C ALA A 95 -2.73 19.82 -4.92
N LYS A 96 -2.94 19.17 -3.79
CA LYS A 96 -2.56 19.66 -2.46
C LYS A 96 -1.78 18.61 -1.70
N LYS A 97 -0.71 19.03 -1.03
CA LYS A 97 0.00 18.17 -0.11
C LYS A 97 -0.87 17.96 1.14
N PRO A 98 -1.01 16.72 1.65
CA PRO A 98 -1.72 16.49 2.91
C PRO A 98 -1.22 17.41 4.02
N SER A 99 -2.14 17.82 4.90
CA SER A 99 -1.82 18.65 6.06
C SER A 99 -1.14 17.86 7.18
N TRP A 100 -1.20 16.52 7.15
CA TRP A 100 -0.52 15.66 8.09
C TRP A 100 0.88 15.27 7.62
N LYS A 101 1.80 15.13 8.57
CA LYS A 101 3.13 14.57 8.30
C LYS A 101 3.05 13.04 8.24
N ILE A 102 3.81 12.43 7.34
CA ILE A 102 4.03 10.98 7.33
C ILE A 102 4.55 10.54 8.72
N GLY A 103 3.94 9.51 9.30
CA GLY A 103 4.19 9.06 10.68
C GLY A 103 3.27 9.67 11.73
N SER A 104 2.36 10.58 11.35
CA SER A 104 1.31 11.06 12.25
C SER A 104 0.22 10.00 12.42
N SER A 105 0.13 9.40 13.60
CA SER A 105 -1.00 8.56 13.99
C SER A 105 -2.06 9.40 14.71
N PHE A 106 -3.33 9.28 14.32
CA PHE A 106 -4.45 9.76 15.12
C PHE A 106 -5.35 8.59 15.50
N ALA A 107 -5.87 8.60 16.72
CA ALA A 107 -6.85 7.61 17.14
C ALA A 107 -8.15 7.86 16.38
N ILE A 108 -8.52 6.95 15.49
CA ILE A 108 -9.83 6.96 14.83
C ILE A 108 -10.88 6.80 15.92
N LYS A 109 -11.60 7.88 16.22
CA LYS A 109 -12.77 7.83 17.09
C LYS A 109 -13.88 7.12 16.33
N ARG A 110 -13.93 5.79 16.45
CA ARG A 110 -15.09 5.00 16.03
C ARG A 110 -16.27 5.40 16.92
N THR A 111 -17.04 6.38 16.49
CA THR A 111 -18.43 6.47 16.93
C THR A 111 -19.13 5.27 16.33
N MET A 112 -19.39 4.26 17.16
CA MET A 112 -20.25 3.14 16.80
C MET A 112 -21.65 3.71 16.54
N LYS A 113 -21.90 4.18 15.32
CA LYS A 113 -23.27 4.20 14.82
C LYS A 113 -23.67 2.73 14.77
N SER A 114 -24.75 2.43 15.47
CA SER A 114 -25.43 1.15 15.62
C SER A 114 -25.11 0.15 14.50
N PRO A 115 -24.95 -1.15 14.80
CA PRO A 115 -24.80 -2.14 13.76
C PRO A 115 -25.94 -1.93 12.76
N LEU A 116 -25.59 -1.85 11.46
CA LEU A 116 -26.57 -2.05 10.41
C LEU A 116 -27.35 -3.29 10.80
N LYS A 117 -28.65 -3.18 11.02
CA LYS A 117 -29.53 -4.35 11.17
C LYS A 117 -29.58 -5.02 9.81
N ILE A 118 -28.54 -5.78 9.50
CA ILE A 118 -28.64 -6.90 8.58
C ILE A 118 -29.52 -7.88 9.36
N GLN A 119 -30.80 -7.92 9.02
CA GLN A 119 -31.68 -9.00 9.47
C GLN A 119 -31.25 -10.23 8.69
N VAL A 120 -30.19 -10.89 9.17
CA VAL A 120 -29.90 -12.28 8.81
C VAL A 120 -30.83 -13.09 9.70
N ASP A 121 -31.85 -13.68 9.08
CA ASP A 121 -32.65 -14.73 9.70
C ASP A 121 -31.73 -15.96 9.83
N ASP A 122 -31.16 -16.14 11.02
CA ASP A 122 -29.92 -16.89 11.27
C ASP A 122 -30.08 -18.42 11.22
N ASP A 123 -31.24 -18.95 10.83
CA ASP A 123 -31.56 -20.37 11.00
C ASP A 123 -32.16 -21.07 9.76
N SER A 124 -32.24 -20.43 8.58
CA SER A 124 -32.93 -21.04 7.41
C SER A 124 -32.16 -21.12 6.10
N ASP A 125 -31.01 -20.45 5.95
CA ASP A 125 -30.23 -20.40 4.70
C ASP A 125 -28.71 -20.63 4.90
N LEU A 126 -28.29 -21.19 6.04
CA LEU A 126 -26.89 -21.61 6.20
C LEU A 126 -26.69 -22.93 5.47
N ILE A 127 -25.95 -22.89 4.36
CA ILE A 127 -25.53 -24.08 3.63
C ILE A 127 -24.63 -24.91 4.56
N ASP A 128 -24.95 -26.19 4.69
CA ASP A 128 -24.19 -27.15 5.50
C ASP A 128 -22.73 -27.22 5.04
N GLU A 129 -21.79 -27.04 5.98
CA GLU A 129 -20.36 -26.96 5.71
C GLU A 129 -19.80 -28.26 5.12
N ASP A 130 -20.40 -29.40 5.49
CA ASP A 130 -20.05 -30.72 4.96
C ASP A 130 -20.59 -30.95 3.54
N SER A 131 -21.60 -30.18 3.09
CA SER A 131 -22.08 -30.23 1.70
C SER A 131 -21.25 -29.35 0.74
N LEU A 132 -20.35 -28.51 1.26
CA LEU A 132 -19.48 -27.65 0.45
C LEU A 132 -18.28 -28.40 -0.13
N LEU A 133 -17.89 -29.54 0.44
CA LEU A 133 -16.77 -30.36 -0.01
C LEU A 133 -17.29 -31.68 -0.55
N THR A 134 -16.85 -32.09 -1.74
CA THR A 134 -17.23 -33.41 -2.27
C THR A 134 -16.33 -34.50 -1.68
N GLU A 135 -16.75 -35.76 -1.79
CA GLU A 135 -15.95 -36.91 -1.35
C GLU A 135 -14.57 -36.99 -2.02
N GLU A 136 -14.37 -36.32 -3.17
CA GLU A 136 -13.07 -36.18 -3.81
C GLU A 136 -12.12 -35.21 -3.07
N ASP A 137 -12.64 -34.17 -2.41
CA ASP A 137 -11.82 -33.16 -1.69
C ASP A 137 -11.19 -33.72 -0.41
N PHE A 138 -11.85 -34.70 0.23
CA PHE A 138 -11.30 -35.39 1.41
C PHE A 138 -10.16 -36.35 1.06
N LYS A 139 -9.94 -36.61 -0.24
CA LYS A 139 -8.87 -37.50 -0.68
C LYS A 139 -7.53 -36.77 -0.60
N LYS A 140 -6.79 -37.03 0.48
CA LYS A 140 -5.42 -36.52 0.66
C LYS A 140 -4.62 -36.74 -0.64
N PRO A 141 -4.11 -35.67 -1.28
CA PRO A 141 -3.30 -35.82 -2.49
C PRO A 141 -2.10 -36.71 -2.18
N GLN A 142 -1.77 -37.63 -3.08
CA GLN A 142 -0.58 -38.46 -2.92
C GLN A 142 0.65 -37.56 -2.96
N LEU A 143 1.20 -37.29 -1.78
CA LEU A 143 2.47 -36.59 -1.65
C LEU A 143 3.54 -37.45 -2.34
N PRO A 144 4.38 -36.87 -3.22
CA PRO A 144 5.55 -37.58 -3.68
C PRO A 144 6.39 -38.01 -2.46
N PRO A 145 7.01 -39.20 -2.47
CA PRO A 145 7.76 -39.75 -1.32
C PRO A 145 8.97 -38.91 -0.91
N VAL A 146 9.27 -37.84 -1.64
CA VAL A 146 10.32 -36.89 -1.35
C VAL A 146 9.66 -35.52 -1.35
N GLY A 147 9.37 -34.99 -0.16
CA GLY A 147 9.20 -33.56 -0.02
C GLY A 147 10.50 -32.92 -0.47
N ASP A 148 10.49 -32.21 -1.60
CA ASP A 148 11.59 -31.37 -2.09
C ASP A 148 11.84 -30.14 -1.18
N CYS A 149 11.25 -30.15 0.02
CA CYS A 149 11.68 -29.32 1.12
C CYS A 149 12.87 -30.04 1.77
N GLU A 150 14.07 -29.76 1.27
CA GLU A 150 15.35 -30.13 1.86
C GLU A 150 15.55 -29.42 3.23
N VAL A 151 14.64 -29.69 4.17
CA VAL A 151 14.77 -29.40 5.59
C VAL A 151 15.08 -30.74 6.29
N GLY A 152 16.04 -31.45 5.71
CA GLY A 152 16.72 -32.54 6.38
C GLY A 152 17.64 -31.98 7.47
N SER A 153 17.40 -32.43 8.69
CA SER A 153 18.30 -32.40 9.85
C SER A 153 18.80 -31.02 10.30
N THR A 154 18.18 -30.51 11.37
CA THR A 154 18.77 -29.59 12.37
C THR A 154 19.80 -28.58 11.82
N ARG A 155 19.33 -27.52 11.16
CA ARG A 155 20.20 -26.40 10.77
C ARG A 155 20.73 -25.70 12.01
N LYS A 156 21.91 -26.10 12.49
CA LYS A 156 22.63 -25.45 13.59
C LYS A 156 22.76 -23.95 13.35
N ALA A 157 22.63 -23.16 14.43
CA ALA A 157 23.01 -21.76 14.41
C ALA A 157 24.43 -21.55 13.84
N CYS A 158 24.64 -20.45 13.11
CA CYS A 158 25.95 -20.09 12.56
C CYS A 158 27.00 -19.99 13.67
N LYS A 159 28.27 -20.31 13.37
CA LYS A 159 29.39 -20.36 14.35
C LYS A 159 29.57 -19.12 15.24
N ASN A 160 29.04 -17.95 14.84
CA ASN A 160 28.99 -16.71 15.63
C ASN A 160 27.63 -16.00 15.45
N CYS A 161 26.50 -16.70 15.58
CA CYS A 161 25.18 -16.06 15.44
C CYS A 161 24.94 -15.06 16.58
N THR A 162 24.95 -13.77 16.25
CA THR A 162 24.40 -12.68 17.07
C THR A 162 22.91 -12.46 16.80
N CYS A 163 22.30 -13.36 16.02
CA CYS A 163 20.98 -13.26 15.43
C CYS A 163 19.86 -13.87 16.28
N GLY A 164 20.16 -14.27 17.52
CA GLY A 164 19.20 -14.83 18.49
C GLY A 164 18.67 -16.24 18.17
N ARG A 165 19.08 -16.83 17.04
CA ARG A 165 18.62 -18.17 16.62
C ARG A 165 19.18 -19.30 17.49
N ALA A 166 20.33 -19.08 18.12
CA ALA A 166 20.92 -20.03 19.07
C ALA A 166 20.08 -20.18 20.35
N GLU A 167 19.54 -19.08 20.87
CA GLU A 167 18.69 -19.08 22.08
C GLU A 167 17.36 -19.80 21.82
N GLN A 168 16.79 -19.62 20.62
CA GLN A 168 15.55 -20.28 20.21
C GLN A 168 15.72 -21.81 20.11
N GLU A 169 16.83 -22.30 19.58
CA GLU A 169 17.10 -23.75 19.48
C GLU A 169 17.26 -24.42 20.86
N GLU A 170 17.78 -23.72 21.88
CA GLU A 170 17.86 -24.23 23.26
C GLU A 170 16.47 -24.26 23.93
N THR A 171 15.64 -23.24 23.70
CA THR A 171 14.27 -23.22 24.23
C THR A 171 13.37 -24.28 23.63
N VAL A 172 13.54 -24.63 22.34
CA VAL A 172 12.79 -25.71 21.67
C VAL A 172 13.22 -27.09 22.18
N GLN A 173 14.51 -27.30 22.46
CA GLN A 173 14.99 -28.57 23.04
C GLN A 173 14.52 -28.78 24.49
N LYS A 174 14.27 -27.69 25.24
CA LYS A 174 13.75 -27.77 26.62
C LYS A 174 12.23 -27.95 26.68
N LEU A 175 11.54 -27.85 25.55
CA LEU A 175 10.08 -27.94 25.41
C LEU A 175 9.68 -29.20 24.62
N GLU A 176 10.28 -30.35 24.93
CA GLU A 176 9.68 -31.64 24.55
C GLU A 176 8.28 -31.72 25.21
N LEU A 177 7.25 -31.41 24.42
CA LEU A 177 5.84 -31.55 24.79
C LEU A 177 5.57 -33.02 25.12
N THR A 178 5.08 -33.29 26.32
CA THR A 178 4.76 -34.65 26.74
C THR A 178 3.60 -35.20 25.90
N MET A 179 3.55 -36.52 25.69
CA MET A 179 2.52 -37.21 24.88
C MET A 179 1.07 -36.82 25.25
N ASP A 180 0.84 -36.39 26.50
CA ASP A 180 -0.47 -35.93 26.97
C ASP A 180 -0.91 -34.59 26.36
N GLN A 181 0.03 -33.72 25.96
CA GLN A 181 -0.28 -32.42 25.34
C GLN A 181 -0.65 -32.54 23.86
N LEU A 182 -0.29 -33.64 23.20
CA LEU A 182 -0.70 -33.95 21.82
C LEU A 182 -2.12 -34.53 21.75
N ASN A 183 -2.52 -35.33 22.74
CA ASN A 183 -3.84 -35.98 22.77
C ASN A 183 -4.94 -35.13 23.40
N ASN A 184 -4.59 -34.07 24.11
CA ASN A 184 -5.56 -33.11 24.65
C ASN A 184 -5.00 -31.69 24.56
N PRO A 185 -4.95 -31.09 23.36
CA PRO A 185 -4.62 -29.70 23.20
C PRO A 185 -5.76 -28.87 23.81
N GLN A 186 -5.65 -28.56 25.10
CA GLN A 186 -6.59 -27.65 25.75
C GLN A 186 -6.39 -26.28 25.12
N SER A 187 -7.25 -25.94 24.15
CA SER A 187 -7.35 -24.59 23.63
C SER A 187 -7.76 -23.70 24.79
N ALA A 188 -6.80 -22.92 25.30
CA ALA A 188 -7.09 -21.92 26.32
C ALA A 188 -7.91 -20.79 25.68
N LEU A 189 -9.22 -20.98 25.56
CA LEU A 189 -10.18 -19.92 25.27
C LEU A 189 -11.40 -20.03 26.19
N TRP A 190 -11.71 -18.88 26.79
CA TRP A 190 -12.95 -18.49 27.46
C TRP A 190 -13.37 -19.24 28.72
N THR A 191 -12.86 -18.76 29.86
CA THR A 191 -13.61 -18.82 31.12
C THR A 191 -14.10 -17.42 31.51
N ARG A 192 -15.42 -17.28 31.34
CA ARG A 192 -16.44 -16.38 31.91
C ARG A 192 -16.07 -14.96 32.34
#